data_AF-A0A522DHL3-F1
#
_entry.id   AF-A0A522DHL3-F1
#
_cell.length_a   1.000
_cell.length_b   1.000
_cell.length_c   1.000
_cell.angle_alpha   90.00
_cell.angle_beta   90.00
_cell.angle_gamma   90.00
#
_symmetry.space_group_name_H-M   'P 1'
#
loop_
_entity.id
_entity.type
_entity.pdbx_description
1 polymer ?
#
loop_
_entity_poly.entity_id
_entity_poly.type
_entity_poly.pdbx_seq_one_letter_code
_entity_poly.pdbx_strand_id
1 'polypeptide(L)'
;MAEIPRRAARDFVEAHHYLGSSPPCRVAVGLFRNARPASRLVGVAMFTVPVQAAALPLHTGLPASAGVELGRLVLLDEVASNGETWMLRRAFAALRAARPAVEAVTAYSDPTPRFGPSGSQIHVGHVGHIYYAYAGPNSYRGQRPSRRVLMTPDGQVFPARTISKIRNGERGAAGGVDALVRKGAPPPKDHDLRGWFAGLAESGFLTARKAAGVHAYAFALTRTARRAAEALPRPPRPVRGPLDPRGDITGLPLFAR
;
A
#
# COMPACT_ATOMS: atom_id res chain seq x y z
N MET A 1 3.60 -10.24 -20.55
CA MET A 1 3.25 -9.21 -19.57
C MET A 1 2.72 -8.01 -20.34
N ALA A 2 1.55 -7.51 -19.99
CA ALA A 2 0.87 -6.45 -20.74
C ALA A 2 0.02 -5.58 -19.81
N GLU A 3 -0.42 -4.42 -20.29
CA GLU A 3 -1.52 -3.69 -19.65
C GLU A 3 -2.77 -4.59 -19.62
N ILE A 4 -3.47 -4.60 -18.50
CA ILE A 4 -4.68 -5.41 -18.30
C ILE A 4 -5.89 -4.52 -17.98
N PRO A 5 -7.12 -5.00 -18.25
CA PRO A 5 -8.32 -4.28 -17.85
C PRO A 5 -8.36 -3.99 -16.36
N ARG A 6 -8.79 -2.78 -15.99
CA ARG A 6 -8.84 -2.33 -14.58
C ARG A 6 -9.69 -3.24 -13.70
N ARG A 7 -10.77 -3.82 -14.25
CA ARG A 7 -11.61 -4.80 -13.55
C ARG A 7 -10.81 -6.04 -13.16
N ALA A 8 -10.08 -6.64 -14.10
CA ALA A 8 -9.25 -7.82 -13.83
C ALA A 8 -8.16 -7.53 -12.77
N ALA A 9 -7.55 -6.34 -12.84
CA ALA A 9 -6.57 -5.91 -11.83
C ALA A 9 -7.19 -5.74 -10.44
N ARG A 10 -8.37 -5.09 -10.36
CA ARG A 10 -9.12 -4.91 -9.12
C ARG A 10 -9.47 -6.24 -8.49
N ASP A 11 -10.10 -7.13 -9.26
CA ASP A 11 -10.59 -8.41 -8.77
C ASP A 11 -9.41 -9.26 -8.23
N PHE A 12 -8.26 -9.25 -8.92
CA PHE A 12 -7.04 -9.91 -8.46
C PHE A 12 -6.46 -9.29 -7.17
N VAL A 13 -6.38 -7.96 -7.10
CA VAL A 13 -5.82 -7.28 -5.92
C VAL A 13 -6.69 -7.44 -4.69
N GLU A 14 -8.01 -7.38 -4.83
CA GLU A 14 -8.94 -7.56 -3.71
C GLU A 14 -8.88 -9.00 -3.17
N ALA A 15 -8.65 -9.99 -4.04
CA ALA A 15 -8.51 -11.38 -3.65
C ALA A 15 -7.17 -11.70 -2.98
N HIS A 16 -6.07 -11.04 -3.38
CA HIS A 16 -4.71 -11.47 -3.01
C HIS A 16 -3.90 -10.48 -2.18
N HIS A 17 -4.29 -9.20 -2.08
CA HIS A 17 -3.57 -8.21 -1.27
C HIS A 17 -4.12 -8.15 0.15
N TYR A 18 -3.26 -8.10 1.16
CA TYR A 18 -3.63 -8.09 2.58
C TYR A 18 -4.56 -6.92 3.02
N LEU A 19 -4.64 -5.85 2.22
CA LEU A 19 -5.58 -4.73 2.47
C LEU A 19 -7.01 -4.99 1.95
N GLY A 20 -7.23 -6.06 1.18
CA GLY A 20 -8.53 -6.45 0.64
C GLY A 20 -9.24 -5.35 -0.17
N SER A 21 -8.48 -4.40 -0.73
CA SER A 21 -9.02 -3.22 -1.39
C SER A 21 -8.12 -2.73 -2.52
N SER A 22 -8.75 -2.43 -3.65
CA SER A 22 -8.09 -1.89 -4.82
C SER A 22 -8.32 -0.38 -4.95
N PRO A 23 -7.26 0.44 -4.93
CA PRO A 23 -7.38 1.88 -5.19
C PRO A 23 -7.73 2.17 -6.67
N PRO A 24 -8.29 3.36 -6.97
CA PRO A 24 -8.46 3.81 -8.35
C PRO A 24 -7.12 3.80 -9.10
N CYS A 25 -7.13 3.20 -10.29
CA CYS A 25 -5.93 2.90 -11.04
C CYS A 25 -5.93 3.58 -12.41
N ARG A 26 -4.79 4.15 -12.79
CA ARG A 26 -4.55 4.73 -14.11
C ARG A 26 -4.16 3.65 -15.13
N VAL A 27 -3.20 2.80 -14.74
CA VAL A 27 -2.61 1.73 -15.54
C VAL A 27 -2.38 0.52 -14.65
N ALA A 28 -2.82 -0.66 -15.08
CA ALA A 28 -2.52 -1.92 -14.41
C ALA A 28 -1.77 -2.85 -15.35
N VAL A 29 -0.73 -3.51 -14.85
CA VAL A 29 0.11 -4.43 -15.63
C VAL A 29 0.02 -5.82 -15.03
N GLY A 30 -0.29 -6.81 -15.86
CA GLY A 30 -0.46 -8.21 -15.47
C GLY A 30 0.75 -9.08 -15.81
N LEU A 31 1.20 -9.86 -14.83
CA LEU A 31 2.10 -10.99 -15.01
C LEU A 31 1.29 -12.26 -15.23
N PHE A 32 1.58 -12.98 -16.31
CA PHE A 32 0.87 -14.19 -16.68
C PHE A 32 1.81 -15.39 -16.67
N ARG A 33 1.30 -16.50 -16.13
CA ARG A 33 1.88 -17.82 -16.31
C ARG A 33 1.22 -18.47 -17.53
N ASN A 34 2.03 -18.86 -18.50
CA ASN A 34 1.54 -19.59 -19.64
C ASN A 34 1.11 -20.99 -19.17
N ALA A 35 -0.15 -21.31 -19.41
CA ALA A 35 -0.71 -22.64 -19.20
C ALA A 35 -1.57 -22.98 -20.42
N ARG A 36 -1.76 -24.27 -20.69
CA ARG A 36 -2.75 -24.74 -21.67
C ARG A 36 -4.07 -25.01 -20.94
N PRO A 37 -5.23 -24.64 -21.49
CA PRO A 37 -5.45 -23.96 -22.77
C PRO A 37 -5.28 -22.43 -22.74
N ALA A 38 -5.17 -21.82 -21.55
CA ALA A 38 -5.10 -20.36 -21.42
C ALA A 38 -4.09 -19.90 -20.36
N SER A 39 -3.45 -18.75 -20.62
CA SER A 39 -2.56 -18.11 -19.65
C SER A 39 -3.34 -17.61 -18.44
N ARG A 40 -2.78 -17.81 -17.25
CA ARG A 40 -3.37 -17.40 -15.96
C ARG A 40 -2.66 -16.18 -15.40
N LEU A 41 -3.41 -15.24 -14.83
CA LEU A 41 -2.87 -14.08 -14.13
C LEU A 41 -2.26 -14.53 -12.80
N VAL A 42 -0.99 -14.19 -12.57
CA VAL A 42 -0.22 -14.58 -11.37
C VAL A 42 0.44 -13.41 -10.67
N GLY A 43 0.26 -12.20 -11.20
CA GLY A 43 0.66 -10.98 -10.52
C GLY A 43 0.11 -9.72 -11.17
N VAL A 44 -0.03 -8.66 -10.38
CA VAL A 44 -0.53 -7.35 -10.80
C VAL A 44 0.31 -6.22 -10.19
N ALA A 45 0.69 -5.25 -11.04
CA ALA A 45 1.23 -3.96 -10.62
C ALA A 45 0.21 -2.88 -10.98
N MET A 46 -0.33 -2.16 -10.00
CA MET A 46 -1.30 -1.09 -10.19
C MET A 46 -0.65 0.27 -9.97
N PHE A 47 -0.68 1.10 -11.00
CA PHE A 47 -0.26 2.49 -10.95
C PHE A 47 -1.47 3.39 -10.69
N THR A 48 -1.42 4.13 -9.59
CA THR A 48 -2.49 4.98 -9.07
C THR A 48 -2.07 6.44 -9.02
N VAL A 49 -2.97 7.31 -8.60
CA VAL A 49 -2.63 8.69 -8.24
C VAL A 49 -2.34 8.72 -6.73
N PRO A 50 -1.25 9.35 -6.27
CA PRO A 50 -1.04 9.52 -4.84
C PRO A 50 -2.22 10.20 -4.17
N VAL A 51 -2.58 9.75 -2.97
CA VAL A 51 -3.71 10.33 -2.22
C VAL A 51 -3.48 11.81 -1.90
N GLN A 52 -2.22 12.22 -1.71
CA GLN A 52 -1.84 13.60 -1.48
C GLN A 52 -1.09 14.14 -2.70
N ALA A 53 -1.58 15.24 -3.29
CA ALA A 53 -0.95 15.85 -4.47
C ALA A 53 0.52 16.22 -4.24
N ALA A 54 0.90 16.58 -3.01
CA ALA A 54 2.26 16.94 -2.63
C ALA A 54 3.22 15.74 -2.54
N ALA A 55 2.74 14.49 -2.55
CA ALA A 55 3.58 13.31 -2.38
C ALA A 55 4.60 13.13 -3.53
N LEU A 56 4.18 13.37 -4.78
CA LEU A 56 5.07 13.27 -5.94
C LEU A 56 6.17 14.34 -5.91
N PRO A 57 5.85 15.64 -5.81
CA PRO A 57 6.87 16.69 -5.70
C PRO A 57 7.86 16.44 -4.57
N LEU A 58 7.38 16.04 -3.39
CA LEU A 58 8.23 15.76 -2.23
C LEU A 58 9.29 14.69 -2.49
N HIS A 59 8.94 13.64 -3.23
CA HIS A 59 9.81 12.46 -3.39
C HIS A 59 10.56 12.41 -4.72
N THR A 60 10.20 13.26 -5.67
CA THR A 60 10.75 13.24 -7.04
C THR A 60 11.29 14.59 -7.51
N GLY A 61 10.90 15.71 -6.88
CA GLY A 61 11.21 17.06 -7.35
C GLY A 61 10.41 17.48 -8.59
N LEU A 62 9.47 16.65 -9.05
CA LEU A 62 8.67 16.90 -10.24
C LEU A 62 7.25 17.36 -9.89
N PRO A 63 6.52 18.03 -10.81
CA PRO A 63 5.10 18.33 -10.63
C PRO A 63 4.26 17.08 -10.37
N ALA A 64 3.16 17.22 -9.63
CA ALA A 64 2.26 16.10 -9.32
C ALA A 64 1.66 15.41 -10.56
N SER A 65 1.55 16.13 -11.69
CA SER A 65 1.06 15.58 -12.96
C SER A 65 2.07 14.66 -13.65
N ALA A 66 3.36 14.79 -13.36
CA ALA A 66 4.46 14.08 -14.01
C ALA A 66 4.69 12.66 -13.46
N GLY A 67 3.90 12.22 -12.47
CA GLY A 67 4.12 10.93 -11.82
C GLY A 67 2.85 10.14 -11.51
N VAL A 68 3.10 8.93 -11.02
CA VAL A 68 2.09 8.02 -10.48
C VAL A 68 2.64 7.35 -9.21
N GLU A 69 1.77 6.69 -8.46
CA GLU A 69 2.15 5.83 -7.34
C GLU A 69 2.02 4.37 -7.76
N LEU A 70 2.98 3.51 -7.42
CA LEU A 70 2.80 2.06 -7.42
C LEU A 70 1.97 1.71 -6.17
N GLY A 71 0.65 1.81 -6.32
CA GLY A 71 -0.28 1.63 -5.20
C GLY A 71 -0.41 0.16 -4.79
N ARG A 72 -0.23 -0.79 -5.71
CA ARG A 72 -0.26 -2.23 -5.42
C ARG A 72 0.76 -2.97 -6.29
N LEU A 73 1.50 -3.88 -5.66
CA LEU A 73 2.32 -4.88 -6.33
C LEU A 73 2.01 -6.21 -5.66
N VAL A 74 1.39 -7.13 -6.39
CA VAL A 74 0.88 -8.40 -5.87
C VAL A 74 1.34 -9.51 -6.78
N LEU A 75 2.03 -10.49 -6.24
CA LEU A 75 2.42 -11.71 -6.94
C LEU A 75 1.93 -12.90 -6.13
N LEU A 76 1.54 -13.99 -6.80
CA LEU A 76 1.24 -15.25 -6.11
C LEU A 76 2.53 -15.93 -5.65
N ASP A 77 2.46 -16.68 -4.56
CA ASP A 77 3.61 -17.37 -3.95
C ASP A 77 4.29 -18.37 -4.89
N GLU A 78 3.57 -18.85 -5.90
CA GLU A 78 4.11 -19.74 -6.93
C GLU A 78 5.08 -19.05 -7.89
N VAL A 79 5.15 -17.71 -7.90
CA VAL A 79 6.09 -16.98 -8.76
C VAL A 79 7.51 -17.19 -8.22
N ALA A 80 8.42 -17.58 -9.12
CA ALA A 80 9.80 -17.88 -8.74
C ALA A 80 10.52 -16.69 -8.08
N SER A 81 11.58 -17.00 -7.35
CA SER A 81 12.44 -16.02 -6.70
C SER A 81 12.88 -14.91 -7.65
N ASN A 82 12.95 -13.67 -7.13
CA ASN A 82 13.15 -12.42 -7.87
C ASN A 82 11.99 -12.01 -8.80
N GLY A 83 10.83 -12.66 -8.67
CA GLY A 83 9.63 -12.32 -9.44
C GLY A 83 9.24 -10.85 -9.29
N GLU A 84 9.34 -10.29 -8.08
CA GLU A 84 8.94 -8.91 -7.78
C GLU A 84 9.82 -7.90 -8.51
N THR A 85 11.14 -8.07 -8.47
CA THR A 85 12.09 -7.13 -9.12
C THR A 85 12.03 -7.26 -10.64
N TRP A 86 11.88 -8.49 -11.15
CA TRP A 86 11.63 -8.76 -12.57
C TRP A 86 10.32 -8.11 -13.04
N MET A 87 9.27 -8.20 -12.22
CA MET A 87 7.97 -7.61 -12.50
C MET A 87 8.01 -6.09 -12.45
N LEU A 88 8.70 -5.50 -11.48
CA LEU A 88 8.90 -4.05 -11.39
C LEU A 88 9.54 -3.49 -12.67
N ARG A 89 10.67 -4.08 -13.10
CA ARG A 89 11.37 -3.67 -14.33
C ARG A 89 10.43 -3.60 -15.52
N ARG A 90 9.67 -4.67 -15.73
CA ARG A 90 8.79 -4.78 -16.89
C ARG A 90 7.55 -3.90 -16.75
N ALA A 91 6.95 -3.83 -15.56
CA ALA A 91 5.80 -2.97 -15.30
C ALA A 91 6.13 -1.50 -15.55
N PHE A 92 7.34 -1.03 -15.19
CA PHE A 92 7.79 0.32 -15.52
C PHE A 92 7.99 0.52 -17.02
N ALA A 93 8.49 -0.48 -17.75
CA ALA A 93 8.58 -0.41 -19.21
C ALA A 93 7.19 -0.30 -19.85
N ALA A 94 6.22 -1.12 -19.42
CA ALA A 94 4.84 -1.06 -19.89
C ALA A 94 4.16 0.27 -19.54
N LEU A 95 4.37 0.80 -18.33
CA LEU A 95 3.87 2.11 -17.92
C LEU A 95 4.39 3.22 -18.84
N ARG A 96 5.69 3.23 -19.15
CA ARG A 96 6.30 4.24 -20.04
C ARG A 96 5.73 4.16 -21.45
N ALA A 97 5.51 2.95 -21.97
CA ALA A 97 4.89 2.77 -23.28
C ALA A 97 3.44 3.25 -23.30
N ALA A 98 2.67 2.90 -22.27
CA ALA A 98 1.26 3.24 -22.18
C ALA A 98 1.03 4.73 -21.86
N ARG A 99 1.91 5.35 -21.06
CA ARG A 99 1.79 6.73 -20.58
C ARG A 99 3.15 7.44 -20.66
N PRO A 100 3.58 7.90 -21.85
CA PRO A 100 4.89 8.53 -22.05
C PRO A 100 5.13 9.80 -21.21
N ALA A 101 4.06 10.49 -20.81
CA ALA A 101 4.12 11.67 -19.94
C ALA A 101 4.45 11.34 -18.47
N VAL A 102 4.44 10.07 -18.07
CA VAL A 102 4.82 9.66 -16.71
C VAL A 102 6.32 9.54 -16.61
N GLU A 103 6.92 10.39 -15.79
CA GLU A 103 8.36 10.52 -15.62
C GLU A 103 8.89 9.86 -14.36
N ALA A 104 8.04 9.70 -13.34
CA ALA A 104 8.44 9.09 -12.07
C ALA A 104 7.32 8.26 -11.44
N VAL A 105 7.73 7.30 -10.61
CA VAL A 105 6.84 6.46 -9.81
C VAL A 105 7.23 6.57 -8.34
N THR A 106 6.28 6.85 -7.45
CA THR A 106 6.48 6.65 -6.01
C THR A 106 5.98 5.29 -5.57
N ALA A 107 6.56 4.73 -4.52
CA ALA A 107 6.03 3.52 -3.87
C ALA A 107 6.19 3.64 -2.36
N TYR A 108 5.32 2.94 -1.63
CA TYR A 108 5.36 2.94 -0.18
C TYR A 108 5.45 1.52 0.36
N SER A 109 6.08 1.41 1.52
CA SER A 109 6.24 0.17 2.25
C SER A 109 5.81 0.38 3.68
N ASP A 110 4.85 -0.42 4.14
CA ASP A 110 4.33 -0.33 5.51
C ASP A 110 5.10 -1.29 6.43
N PRO A 111 5.90 -0.76 7.38
CA PRO A 111 6.64 -1.59 8.33
C PRO A 111 5.75 -2.12 9.45
N THR A 112 4.48 -1.68 9.54
CA THR A 112 3.57 -2.05 10.63
C THR A 112 2.96 -3.42 10.37
N PRO A 113 3.17 -4.43 11.25
CA PRO A 113 2.46 -5.70 11.17
C PRO A 113 0.94 -5.51 11.31
N ARG A 114 0.17 -6.42 10.71
CA ARG A 114 -1.29 -6.45 10.80
C ARG A 114 -1.74 -7.80 11.33
N PHE A 115 -2.76 -7.78 12.17
CA PHE A 115 -3.33 -8.96 12.81
C PHE A 115 -4.83 -8.99 12.54
N GLY A 116 -5.35 -10.12 12.10
CA GLY A 116 -6.78 -10.33 11.89
C GLY A 116 -7.55 -10.51 13.20
N PRO A 117 -8.88 -10.71 13.12
CA PRO A 117 -9.76 -10.80 14.29
C PRO A 117 -9.36 -11.90 15.29
N SER A 118 -8.82 -13.02 14.79
CA SER A 118 -8.38 -14.15 15.61
C SER A 118 -6.98 -13.98 16.22
N GLY A 119 -6.35 -12.81 16.03
CA GLY A 119 -4.95 -12.57 16.40
C GLY A 119 -3.93 -13.15 15.42
N SER A 120 -4.37 -13.84 14.36
CA SER A 120 -3.50 -14.32 13.28
C SER A 120 -2.83 -13.15 12.55
N GLN A 121 -1.54 -13.27 12.24
CA GLN A 121 -0.82 -12.24 11.51
C GLN A 121 -1.18 -12.29 10.02
N ILE A 122 -1.79 -11.22 9.49
CA ILE A 122 -2.19 -11.10 8.08
C ILE A 122 -1.20 -10.30 7.24
N HIS A 123 -0.30 -9.55 7.88
CA HIS A 123 0.80 -8.84 7.23
C HIS A 123 1.98 -8.74 8.19
N VAL A 124 3.16 -9.15 7.72
CA VAL A 124 4.37 -9.18 8.55
C VAL A 124 5.02 -7.81 8.75
N GLY A 125 4.60 -6.81 7.98
CA GLY A 125 5.33 -5.54 7.88
C GLY A 125 6.63 -5.70 7.09
N HIS A 126 6.95 -4.74 6.23
CA HIS A 126 8.21 -4.73 5.51
C HIS A 126 8.73 -3.31 5.33
N VAL A 127 10.04 -3.19 5.10
CA VAL A 127 10.69 -1.90 4.84
C VAL A 127 10.91 -1.65 3.36
N GLY A 128 10.55 -2.59 2.48
CA GLY A 128 10.58 -2.41 1.02
C GLY A 128 11.89 -2.85 0.40
N HIS A 129 12.46 -3.96 0.91
CA HIS A 129 13.73 -4.52 0.40
C HIS A 129 13.71 -4.72 -1.12
N ILE A 130 12.59 -5.12 -1.71
CA ILE A 130 12.45 -5.28 -3.16
C ILE A 130 12.69 -3.98 -3.92
N TYR A 131 12.22 -2.84 -3.39
CA TYR A 131 12.37 -1.53 -4.02
C TYR A 131 13.83 -1.06 -3.94
N TYR A 132 14.44 -1.23 -2.77
CA TYR A 132 15.84 -0.91 -2.56
C TYR A 132 16.77 -1.82 -3.39
N ALA A 133 16.48 -3.12 -3.48
CA ALA A 133 17.25 -4.07 -4.28
C ALA A 133 17.14 -3.76 -5.79
N TYR A 134 15.96 -3.34 -6.25
CA TYR A 134 15.74 -3.01 -7.65
C TYR A 134 16.47 -1.74 -8.10
N ALA A 135 16.44 -0.66 -7.30
CA ALA A 135 16.89 0.67 -7.73
C ALA A 135 17.99 1.29 -6.87
N GLY A 136 18.46 0.59 -5.85
CA GLY A 136 19.56 1.01 -4.99
C GLY A 136 19.25 2.22 -4.10
N PRO A 137 20.29 2.84 -3.52
CA PRO A 137 20.17 3.92 -2.55
C PRO A 137 19.40 5.14 -3.06
N ASN A 138 19.47 5.42 -4.37
CA ASN A 138 18.84 6.59 -4.99
C ASN A 138 17.31 6.52 -5.00
N SER A 139 16.73 5.34 -4.73
CA SER A 139 15.29 5.16 -4.69
C SER A 139 14.66 5.52 -3.34
N TYR A 140 15.41 5.41 -2.24
CA TYR A 140 14.84 5.56 -0.91
C TYR A 140 14.67 7.03 -0.52
N ARG A 141 13.50 7.38 0.02
CA ARG A 141 13.09 8.76 0.36
C ARG A 141 12.73 8.95 1.83
N GLY A 142 13.14 8.01 2.66
CA GLY A 142 12.98 8.11 4.11
C GLY A 142 11.67 7.52 4.61
N GLN A 143 11.49 7.60 5.92
CA GLN A 143 10.31 7.11 6.62
C GLN A 143 9.50 8.29 7.14
N ARG A 144 8.17 8.19 7.04
CA ARG A 144 7.29 9.17 7.69
C ARG A 144 7.35 9.01 9.21
N PRO A 145 7.04 10.07 9.99
CA PRO A 145 6.89 9.94 11.44
C PRO A 145 5.80 8.93 11.80
N SER A 146 5.98 8.25 12.93
CA SER A 146 4.93 7.40 13.49
C SER A 146 3.69 8.24 13.82
N ARG A 147 2.50 7.66 13.69
CA ARG A 147 1.24 8.34 13.98
C ARG A 147 0.28 7.44 14.73
N ARG A 148 -0.67 8.03 15.44
CA ARG A 148 -1.82 7.31 15.98
C ARG A 148 -2.79 6.99 14.84
N VAL A 149 -3.29 5.76 14.84
CA VAL A 149 -4.28 5.25 13.90
C VAL A 149 -5.41 4.59 14.65
N LEU A 150 -6.61 4.60 14.07
CA LEU A 150 -7.71 3.75 14.50
C LEU A 150 -7.71 2.50 13.63
N MET A 151 -7.77 1.33 14.27
CA MET A 151 -7.83 0.03 13.61
C MET A 151 -9.23 -0.55 13.76
N THR A 152 -9.73 -1.16 12.70
CA THR A 152 -10.97 -1.95 12.69
C THR A 152 -10.71 -3.36 13.22
N PRO A 153 -11.75 -4.12 13.61
CA PRO A 153 -11.58 -5.46 14.20
C PRO A 153 -10.87 -6.48 13.30
N ASP A 154 -10.91 -6.26 11.99
CA ASP A 154 -10.21 -7.06 10.98
C ASP A 154 -8.74 -6.65 10.76
N GLY A 155 -8.19 -5.82 11.65
CA GLY A 155 -6.76 -5.45 11.62
C GLY A 155 -6.40 -4.34 10.65
N GLN A 156 -7.37 -3.78 9.93
CA GLN A 156 -7.15 -2.73 8.95
C GLN A 156 -7.08 -1.35 9.60
N VAL A 157 -6.31 -0.43 9.02
CA VAL A 157 -6.30 0.96 9.46
C VAL A 157 -7.50 1.68 8.85
N PHE A 158 -8.34 2.28 9.70
CA PHE A 158 -9.43 3.12 9.23
C PHE A 158 -8.90 4.47 8.73
N PRO A 159 -9.19 4.89 7.48
CA PRO A 159 -8.52 6.05 6.89
C PRO A 159 -8.83 7.36 7.60
N ALA A 160 -7.78 8.15 7.91
CA ALA A 160 -7.91 9.44 8.60
C ALA A 160 -8.83 10.43 7.86
N ARG A 161 -8.80 10.43 6.51
CA ARG A 161 -9.69 11.29 5.73
C ARG A 161 -11.16 10.87 5.86
N THR A 162 -11.43 9.57 5.91
CA THR A 162 -12.78 9.05 6.14
C THR A 162 -13.27 9.41 7.55
N ILE A 163 -12.40 9.31 8.56
CA ILE A 163 -12.70 9.77 9.93
C ILE A 163 -13.10 11.25 9.95
N SER A 164 -12.31 12.11 9.29
CA SER A 164 -12.61 13.54 9.17
C SER A 164 -13.99 13.77 8.58
N LYS A 165 -14.33 13.07 7.48
CA LYS A 165 -15.63 13.22 6.82
C LYS A 165 -16.79 12.84 7.72
N ILE A 166 -16.68 11.71 8.43
CA ILE A 166 -17.72 11.24 9.37
C ILE A 166 -17.91 12.25 10.50
N ARG A 167 -16.82 12.71 11.13
CA ARG A 167 -16.88 13.66 12.25
C ARG A 167 -17.43 15.04 11.88
N ASN A 168 -17.31 15.42 10.62
CA ASN A 168 -17.71 16.73 10.12
C ASN A 168 -18.98 16.67 9.26
N GLY A 169 -19.61 15.50 9.08
CA GLY A 169 -20.77 15.35 8.19
C GLY A 169 -20.48 15.71 6.71
N GLU A 170 -19.22 15.58 6.26
CA GLU A 170 -18.83 15.96 4.91
C GLU A 170 -19.34 14.96 3.86
N ARG A 171 -19.43 15.42 2.59
CA ARG A 171 -19.78 14.57 1.46
C ARG A 171 -18.86 13.33 1.36
N GLY A 172 -19.48 12.17 1.28
CA GLY A 172 -18.81 10.87 1.26
C GLY A 172 -18.57 10.24 2.64
N ALA A 173 -19.14 10.79 3.71
CA ALA A 173 -19.20 10.12 5.02
C ALA A 173 -19.96 8.79 4.96
N ALA A 174 -21.08 8.74 4.22
CA ALA A 174 -21.93 7.55 4.09
C ALA A 174 -21.16 6.28 3.72
N GLY A 175 -20.31 6.32 2.69
CA GLY A 175 -19.50 5.16 2.31
C GLY A 175 -18.51 4.71 3.39
N GLY A 176 -18.07 5.61 4.27
CA GLY A 176 -17.27 5.29 5.45
C GLY A 176 -18.09 4.62 6.55
N VAL A 177 -19.32 5.09 6.77
CA VAL A 177 -20.30 4.46 7.67
C VAL A 177 -20.62 3.04 7.20
N ASP A 178 -20.99 2.87 5.93
CA ASP A 178 -21.33 1.58 5.34
C ASP A 178 -20.17 0.58 5.45
N ALA A 179 -18.94 1.06 5.33
CA ALA A 179 -17.75 0.22 5.50
C ALA A 179 -17.55 -0.26 6.94
N LEU A 180 -17.86 0.57 7.94
CA LEU A 180 -17.81 0.18 9.35
C LEU A 180 -18.95 -0.77 9.70
N VAL A 181 -20.16 -0.50 9.23
CA VAL A 181 -21.34 -1.37 9.46
C VAL A 181 -21.12 -2.74 8.84
N ARG A 182 -20.60 -2.84 7.62
CA ARG A 182 -20.22 -4.13 7.00
C ARG A 182 -19.15 -4.89 7.79
N LYS A 183 -18.36 -4.20 8.61
CA LYS A 183 -17.35 -4.80 9.51
C LYS A 183 -17.92 -5.12 10.89
N GLY A 184 -19.23 -4.98 11.09
CA GLY A 184 -19.92 -5.31 12.34
C GLY A 184 -20.15 -4.14 13.29
N ALA A 185 -19.91 -2.89 12.87
CA ALA A 185 -20.30 -1.74 13.67
C ALA A 185 -21.84 -1.65 13.76
N PRO A 186 -22.42 -1.24 14.90
CA PRO A 186 -23.83 -0.91 14.96
C PRO A 186 -24.14 0.23 13.97
N PRO A 187 -25.28 0.19 13.26
CA PRO A 187 -25.68 1.32 12.41
C PRO A 187 -25.92 2.58 13.26
N PRO A 188 -25.65 3.78 12.72
CA PRO A 188 -26.03 5.02 13.39
C PRO A 188 -27.56 5.05 13.52
N LYS A 189 -28.06 5.33 14.74
CA LYS A 189 -29.50 5.40 15.03
C LYS A 189 -30.11 6.73 14.58
N ASP A 190 -29.33 7.81 14.65
CA ASP A 190 -29.74 9.18 14.35
C ASP A 190 -28.77 9.85 13.35
N HIS A 191 -29.03 11.12 13.04
CA HIS A 191 -28.14 11.93 12.20
C HIS A 191 -26.82 12.34 12.88
N ASP A 192 -26.61 12.01 14.17
CA ASP A 192 -25.35 12.29 14.87
C ASP A 192 -24.25 11.26 14.54
N LEU A 193 -23.60 11.45 13.39
CA LEU A 193 -22.45 10.66 12.98
C LEU A 193 -21.22 10.86 13.87
N ARG A 194 -21.11 12.01 14.54
CA ARG A 194 -19.95 12.32 15.38
C ARG A 194 -20.02 11.54 16.69
N GLY A 195 -21.16 11.60 17.39
CA GLY A 195 -21.41 10.83 18.60
C GLY A 195 -21.39 9.33 18.33
N TRP A 196 -22.04 8.88 17.24
CA TRP A 196 -21.96 7.48 16.81
C TRP A 196 -20.52 7.00 16.63
N PHE A 197 -19.68 7.77 15.92
CA PHE A 197 -18.28 7.40 15.69
C PHE A 197 -17.45 7.40 16.98
N ALA A 198 -17.73 8.32 17.91
CA ALA A 198 -17.07 8.33 19.22
C ALA A 198 -17.39 7.06 20.02
N GLY A 199 -18.66 6.64 20.04
CA GLY A 199 -19.11 5.40 20.68
C GLY A 199 -18.46 4.12 20.13
N LEU A 200 -18.02 4.11 18.87
CA LEU A 200 -17.25 2.99 18.32
C LEU A 200 -15.86 2.83 18.96
N ALA A 201 -15.24 3.92 19.40
CA ALA A 201 -13.97 3.83 20.12
C ALA A 201 -14.19 3.41 21.58
N GLU A 202 -15.25 3.91 22.22
CA GLU A 202 -15.60 3.60 23.60
C GLU A 202 -16.02 2.13 23.78
N SER A 203 -16.77 1.59 22.82
CA SER A 203 -17.14 0.16 22.78
C SER A 203 -15.99 -0.78 22.42
N GLY A 204 -14.81 -0.25 22.09
CA GLY A 204 -13.64 -1.04 21.67
C GLY A 204 -13.69 -1.53 20.22
N PHE A 205 -14.75 -1.24 19.46
CA PHE A 205 -14.84 -1.61 18.04
C PHE A 205 -13.70 -0.98 17.21
N LEU A 206 -13.40 0.30 17.45
CA LEU A 206 -12.22 0.96 16.90
C LEU A 206 -11.12 1.07 17.95
N THR A 207 -9.99 0.40 17.70
CA THR A 207 -8.87 0.42 18.63
C THR A 207 -7.80 1.41 18.19
N ALA A 208 -7.40 2.32 19.09
CA ALA A 208 -6.29 3.23 18.85
C ALA A 208 -4.94 2.52 19.01
N ARG A 209 -4.06 2.66 18.02
CA ARG A 209 -2.70 2.10 18.03
C ARG A 209 -1.68 3.11 17.50
N LYS A 210 -0.44 3.01 17.97
CA LYS A 210 0.71 3.70 17.35
C LYS A 210 1.16 2.87 16.16
N ALA A 211 1.12 3.44 14.96
CA ALA A 211 1.67 2.83 13.75
C ALA A 211 2.96 3.53 13.36
N ALA A 212 3.96 2.75 12.95
CA ALA A 212 5.16 3.29 12.34
C ALA A 212 4.77 3.99 11.02
N GLY A 213 5.53 5.01 10.64
CA GLY A 213 5.30 5.66 9.35
C GLY A 213 5.79 4.77 8.21
N VAL A 214 5.17 4.94 7.05
CA VAL A 214 5.56 4.21 5.84
C VAL A 214 6.92 4.68 5.33
N HIS A 215 7.68 3.75 4.75
CA HIS A 215 8.90 4.02 4.00
C HIS A 215 8.52 4.46 2.58
N ALA A 216 9.10 5.56 2.10
CA ALA A 216 8.86 6.11 0.78
C ALA A 216 10.00 5.75 -0.18
N TYR A 217 9.62 5.44 -1.42
CA TYR A 217 10.51 5.16 -2.53
C TYR A 217 10.10 5.97 -3.75
N ALA A 218 11.06 6.34 -4.58
CA ALA A 218 10.85 7.03 -5.85
C ALA A 218 11.74 6.44 -6.95
N PHE A 219 11.16 6.24 -8.13
CA PHE A 219 11.82 5.68 -9.30
C PHE A 219 11.72 6.68 -10.44
N ALA A 220 12.87 7.18 -10.90
CA ALA A 220 12.96 8.04 -12.06
C ALA A 220 12.95 7.21 -13.35
N LEU A 221 12.00 7.48 -14.24
CA LEU A 221 11.82 6.77 -15.51
C LEU A 221 12.47 7.49 -16.70
N THR A 222 12.68 8.80 -16.59
CA THR A 222 13.30 9.65 -17.62
C THR A 222 14.67 10.17 -17.16
N ARG A 223 15.42 10.80 -18.08
CA ARG A 223 16.67 11.51 -17.74
C ARG A 223 16.38 12.76 -16.92
N THR A 224 15.31 13.48 -17.25
CA THR A 224 14.84 14.66 -16.51
C THR A 224 14.50 14.30 -15.06
N ALA A 225 13.72 13.25 -14.85
CA ALA A 225 13.40 12.76 -13.50
C ALA A 225 14.65 12.34 -12.70
N ARG A 226 15.64 11.73 -13.37
CA ARG A 226 16.90 11.34 -12.71
C ARG A 226 17.67 12.56 -12.21
N ARG A 227 17.79 13.61 -13.04
CA ARG A 227 18.42 14.88 -12.65
C ARG A 227 17.66 15.58 -11.52
N ALA A 228 16.34 15.65 -11.59
CA ALA A 228 15.54 16.23 -10.51
C ALA A 228 15.74 15.50 -9.17
N ALA A 229 15.85 14.17 -9.21
CA ALA A 229 16.09 13.34 -8.04
C ALA A 229 17.49 13.48 -7.43
N GLU A 230 18.49 13.97 -8.16
CA GLU A 230 19.86 14.16 -7.65
C GLU A 230 19.94 15.23 -6.56
N ALA A 231 19.09 16.25 -6.64
CA ALA A 231 19.01 17.34 -5.65
C ALA A 231 18.29 16.94 -4.36
N LEU A 232 17.67 15.75 -4.31
CA LEU A 232 16.89 15.31 -3.15
C LEU A 232 17.77 14.62 -2.10
N PRO A 233 17.41 14.72 -0.80
CA PRO A 233 18.10 14.01 0.26
C PRO A 233 18.20 12.50 0.01
N ARG A 234 19.32 11.91 0.43
CA ARG A 234 19.59 10.46 0.38
C ARG A 234 19.68 9.90 1.80
N PRO A 235 18.53 9.54 2.40
CA PRO A 235 18.54 8.93 3.72
C PRO A 235 19.23 7.56 3.71
N PRO A 236 19.75 7.11 4.87
CA PRO A 236 20.39 5.81 4.98
C PRO A 236 19.43 4.68 4.64
N ARG A 237 19.99 3.54 4.21
CA ARG A 237 19.20 2.34 3.88
C ARG A 237 18.25 2.00 5.03
N PRO A 238 16.97 1.69 4.75
CA PRO A 238 16.08 1.24 5.80
C PRO A 238 16.49 -0.15 6.28
N VAL A 239 16.59 -0.30 7.59
CA VAL A 239 16.85 -1.58 8.25
C VAL A 239 15.55 -2.06 8.84
N ARG A 240 15.24 -3.35 8.65
CA ARG A 240 14.08 -3.96 9.31
C ARG A 240 14.36 -3.98 10.81
N GLY A 241 13.45 -3.44 11.61
CA GLY A 241 13.50 -3.64 13.06
C GLY A 241 13.34 -5.13 13.41
N PRO A 242 13.50 -5.50 14.70
CA PRO A 242 13.23 -6.85 15.16
C PRO A 242 11.84 -7.30 14.70
N LEU A 243 11.73 -8.55 14.25
CA LEU A 243 10.43 -9.16 13.99
C LEU A 243 9.60 -9.14 15.29
N ASP A 244 8.29 -8.94 15.18
CA ASP A 244 7.41 -9.23 16.31
C ASP A 244 7.55 -10.73 16.59
N PRO A 245 7.99 -11.14 17.80
CA PRO A 245 8.21 -12.55 18.12
C PRO A 245 6.95 -13.41 17.96
N ARG A 246 5.75 -12.79 17.98
CA ARG A 246 4.46 -13.48 17.74
C ARG A 246 4.24 -13.87 16.27
N GLY A 247 5.08 -13.37 15.36
CA GLY A 247 5.07 -13.65 13.93
C GLY A 247 6.41 -14.17 13.40
N ASP A 248 7.37 -14.40 14.28
CA ASP A 248 8.69 -14.90 13.92
C ASP A 248 8.68 -16.42 13.88
N ILE A 249 8.38 -16.98 12.70
CA ILE A 249 8.51 -18.42 12.44
C ILE A 249 9.97 -18.91 12.43
N THR A 250 10.95 -17.99 12.47
CA THR A 250 12.38 -18.31 12.60
C THR A 250 12.86 -18.33 14.05
N GLY A 251 11.98 -18.00 14.99
CA GLY A 251 12.17 -18.30 16.41
C GLY A 251 12.24 -19.80 16.61
N LEU A 252 13.46 -20.36 16.52
CA LEU A 252 13.71 -21.72 16.95
C LEU A 252 13.20 -21.87 18.39
N PRO A 253 12.42 -22.92 18.71
CA PRO A 253 11.89 -23.15 20.06
C PRO A 253 12.97 -23.49 21.11
N LEU A 254 14.24 -23.19 20.82
CA LEU A 254 15.41 -23.61 21.58
C LEU A 254 15.71 -22.71 22.79
N PHE A 255 14.97 -21.63 23.01
CA PHE A 255 15.19 -20.72 24.14
C PHE A 255 13.91 -20.32 24.90
N ALA A 256 12.89 -21.16 24.90
CA ALA A 256 11.86 -21.09 25.94
C ALA A 256 12.45 -21.73 27.21
N ARG A 257 12.91 -20.90 28.15
CA ARG A 257 13.10 -21.27 29.56
C ARG A 257 12.00 -20.64 30.37
#